data_AF-D6TXB8-F1
#
_entry.id   AF-D6TXB8-F1
#
_cell.length_a   1.000
_cell.length_b   1.000
_cell.length_c   1.000
_cell.angle_alpha   90.00
_cell.angle_beta   90.00
_cell.angle_gamma   90.00
#
_symmetry.space_group_name_H-M   'P 1'
#
loop_
_entity.id
_entity.type
_entity.pdbx_description
1 polymer ?
#
loop_
_entity_poly.entity_id
_entity_poly.type
_entity_poly.pdbx_seq_one_letter_code
_entity_poly.pdbx_strand_id
1 'polypeptide(L)'
;MAQFTVNTQRFDPYKNFKFRVKWDGRYVAGISKVSALKRTSEVVEHREGGDASTSRKSPGRVKYDAITLERGVTHDTEFEKWANKVWLQNAGLGSEVSLRDFRKDIILELYNEAGQLVIAYKIYRCWVSEYQAMPDLDANANAIAIQHIKLENEGWERDDSVTEPTEPSFTIPAT
;
A
#
# COMPACT_ATOMS: atom_id res chain seq x y z
N MET A 1 8.70 27.60 1.46
CA MET A 1 9.49 26.36 1.55
C MET A 1 9.75 25.87 0.14
N ALA A 2 10.95 25.37 -0.14
CA ALA A 2 11.25 24.74 -1.42
C ALA A 2 10.50 23.39 -1.51
N GLN A 3 9.95 23.07 -2.69
CA GLN A 3 9.29 21.78 -2.92
C GLN A 3 10.30 20.62 -2.94
N PHE A 4 11.51 20.90 -3.42
CA PHE A 4 12.65 20.01 -3.51
C PHE A 4 13.88 20.76 -2.96
N THR A 5 14.67 20.11 -2.10
CA THR A 5 15.86 20.72 -1.49
C THR A 5 17.15 20.26 -2.18
N VAL A 6 17.14 19.09 -2.81
CA VAL A 6 18.29 18.55 -3.57
C VAL A 6 18.17 18.92 -5.05
N ASN A 7 16.99 18.72 -5.65
CA ASN A 7 16.73 18.99 -7.06
C ASN A 7 15.98 20.31 -7.22
N THR A 8 16.64 21.42 -6.91
CA THR A 8 16.04 22.76 -6.84
C THR A 8 15.45 23.27 -8.15
N GLN A 9 15.79 22.65 -9.28
CA GLN A 9 15.26 22.97 -10.61
C GLN A 9 14.05 22.13 -11.01
N ARG A 10 13.68 21.12 -10.19
CA ARG A 10 12.50 20.30 -10.44
C ARG A 10 11.25 21.06 -10.03
N PHE A 11 10.32 21.21 -10.98
CA PHE A 11 9.01 21.84 -10.76
C PHE A 11 7.88 20.81 -10.64
N ASP A 12 8.03 19.64 -11.28
CA ASP A 12 7.01 18.60 -11.32
C ASP A 12 7.05 17.72 -10.06
N PRO A 13 5.94 17.53 -9.33
CA PRO A 13 5.85 16.52 -8.27
C PRO A 13 6.06 15.10 -8.80
N TYR A 14 6.37 14.16 -7.91
CA TYR A 14 6.50 12.74 -8.27
C TYR A 14 5.18 12.18 -8.82
N LYS A 15 5.28 11.36 -9.86
CA LYS A 15 4.14 10.67 -10.47
C LYS A 15 3.86 9.36 -9.73
N ASN A 16 2.63 8.87 -9.82
CA ASN A 16 2.15 7.72 -9.05
C ASN A 16 2.31 6.34 -9.72
N PHE A 17 2.92 6.27 -10.90
CA PHE A 17 2.94 5.04 -11.72
C PHE A 17 4.23 4.22 -11.64
N LYS A 18 5.26 4.69 -10.92
CA LYS A 18 6.49 3.93 -10.66
C LYS A 18 6.57 3.61 -9.17
N PHE A 19 6.20 2.40 -8.81
CA PHE A 19 6.22 1.92 -7.43
C PHE A 19 6.61 0.45 -7.35
N ARG A 20 7.01 0.01 -6.17
CA ARG A 20 7.28 -1.40 -5.86
C ARG A 20 6.74 -1.73 -4.48
N VAL A 21 6.39 -3.00 -4.28
CA VAL A 21 6.01 -3.52 -2.97
C VAL A 21 6.97 -4.62 -2.58
N LYS A 22 7.35 -4.62 -1.31
CA LYS A 22 8.26 -5.60 -0.71
C LYS A 22 7.64 -6.18 0.54
N TRP A 23 7.76 -7.49 0.71
CA TRP A 23 7.47 -8.19 1.96
C TRP A 23 8.42 -9.37 2.11
N ASP A 24 8.64 -9.84 3.34
CA ASP A 24 9.54 -10.98 3.62
C ASP A 24 10.94 -10.81 2.99
N GLY A 25 11.43 -9.57 2.90
CA GLY A 25 12.74 -9.25 2.31
C GLY A 25 12.81 -9.26 0.77
N ARG A 26 11.72 -9.56 0.07
CA ARG A 26 11.69 -9.70 -1.41
C ARG A 26 10.66 -8.79 -2.07
N TYR A 27 10.95 -8.41 -3.31
CA TYR A 27 10.01 -7.67 -4.14
C TYR A 27 8.92 -8.58 -4.69
N VAL A 28 7.69 -8.07 -4.67
CA VAL A 28 6.53 -8.74 -5.23
C VAL A 28 6.43 -8.36 -6.69
N ALA A 29 6.54 -9.34 -7.57
CA ALA A 29 6.48 -9.09 -9.00
C ALA A 29 5.06 -8.78 -9.47
N GLY A 30 4.95 -7.90 -10.45
CA GLY A 30 3.73 -7.71 -11.24
C GLY A 30 2.59 -6.96 -10.55
N ILE A 31 2.83 -6.27 -9.42
CA ILE A 31 1.80 -5.39 -8.84
C ILE A 31 1.51 -4.25 -9.82
N SER A 32 0.25 -4.18 -10.25
CA SER A 32 -0.25 -3.18 -11.19
C SER A 32 -0.92 -2.00 -10.50
N LYS A 33 -1.44 -2.19 -9.28
CA LYS A 33 -2.13 -1.14 -8.53
C LYS A 33 -2.08 -1.38 -7.02
N VAL A 34 -1.98 -0.27 -6.28
CA VAL A 34 -2.04 -0.20 -4.81
C VAL A 34 -3.05 0.89 -4.45
N SER A 35 -3.98 0.63 -3.53
CA SER A 35 -4.91 1.67 -3.07
C SER A 35 -4.22 2.70 -2.15
N ALA A 36 -4.93 3.79 -1.89
CA ALA A 36 -4.39 4.88 -1.08
C ALA A 36 -4.15 4.47 0.38
N LEU A 37 -3.04 4.94 0.96
CA LEU A 37 -2.81 4.89 2.40
C LEU A 37 -3.62 6.01 3.07
N LYS A 38 -4.79 5.66 3.61
CA LYS A 38 -5.76 6.64 4.13
C LYS A 38 -6.08 6.42 5.60
N ARG A 39 -5.79 7.44 6.41
CA ARG A 39 -6.02 7.46 7.86
C ARG A 39 -7.06 8.52 8.17
N THR A 40 -8.08 8.16 8.94
CA THR A 40 -9.15 9.05 9.36
C THR A 40 -9.21 9.10 10.88
N SER A 41 -9.24 10.31 11.45
CA SER A 41 -9.51 10.51 12.88
C SER A 41 -10.96 10.92 13.06
N GLU A 42 -11.70 10.18 13.89
CA GLU A 42 -13.07 10.55 14.24
C GLU A 42 -13.09 11.90 14.98
N VAL A 43 -14.17 12.66 14.84
CA VAL A 43 -14.36 13.93 15.55
C VAL A 43 -15.42 13.73 16.61
N VAL A 44 -15.06 13.93 17.87
CA VAL A 44 -15.97 13.90 19.01
C VAL A 44 -16.40 15.32 19.31
N GLU A 45 -17.71 15.57 19.25
CA GLU A 45 -18.27 16.88 19.57
C GLU A 45 -18.83 16.87 20.99
N HIS A 46 -18.44 17.86 21.79
CA HIS A 46 -18.92 18.03 23.16
C HIS A 46 -19.46 19.44 23.36
N ARG A 47 -20.58 19.56 24.09
CA ARG A 47 -21.19 20.83 24.44
C ARG A 47 -21.56 20.82 25.92
N GLU A 48 -21.18 21.89 26.60
CA GLU A 48 -21.53 22.14 28.01
C GLU A 48 -22.66 23.16 28.10
N GLY A 49 -23.48 23.08 29.16
CA GLY A 49 -24.72 23.87 29.32
C GLY A 49 -24.52 25.38 29.48
N GLY A 50 -23.28 25.88 29.54
CA GLY A 50 -22.94 27.30 29.58
C GLY A 50 -22.15 27.82 28.38
N ASP A 51 -21.84 26.97 27.40
CA ASP A 51 -21.09 27.40 26.20
C ASP A 51 -22.01 28.17 25.23
N ALA A 52 -21.42 29.16 24.54
CA ALA A 52 -22.03 29.79 23.37
C ALA A 52 -22.51 28.68 22.38
N SER A 53 -23.42 28.99 21.46
CA SER A 53 -24.08 28.00 20.57
C SER A 53 -23.17 27.22 19.59
N THR A 54 -21.90 27.02 19.91
CA THR A 54 -20.86 26.28 19.19
C THR A 54 -20.37 25.09 20.01
N SER A 55 -20.32 23.90 19.39
CA SER A 55 -19.75 22.69 20.01
C SER A 55 -18.22 22.70 19.97
N ARG A 56 -17.56 22.17 21.01
CA ARG A 56 -16.12 21.90 21.00
C ARG A 56 -15.85 20.59 20.28
N LYS A 57 -14.77 20.53 19.51
CA LYS A 57 -14.36 19.35 18.74
C LYS A 57 -13.06 18.79 19.30
N SER A 58 -13.00 17.48 19.54
CA SER A 58 -11.79 16.77 19.95
C SER A 58 -11.54 15.55 19.07
N PRO A 59 -10.26 15.14 18.88
CA PRO A 59 -9.94 13.95 18.11
C PRO A 59 -10.36 12.68 18.86
N GLY A 60 -11.08 11.80 18.16
CA GLY A 60 -11.50 10.48 18.60
C GLY A 60 -10.56 9.37 18.10
N ARG A 61 -11.12 8.18 17.87
CA ARG A 61 -10.35 7.02 17.42
C ARG A 61 -9.81 7.23 16.00
N VAL A 62 -8.61 6.70 15.77
CA VAL A 62 -7.96 6.69 14.47
C VAL A 62 -8.29 5.38 13.77
N LYS A 63 -8.73 5.47 12.52
CA LYS A 63 -9.00 4.34 11.63
C LYS A 63 -8.04 4.37 10.45
N TYR A 64 -7.56 3.19 10.09
CA TYR A 64 -6.74 2.97 8.92
C TYR A 64 -7.57 2.21 7.89
N ASP A 65 -7.71 2.76 6.69
CA ASP A 65 -8.46 2.12 5.63
C ASP A 65 -7.67 0.92 5.08
N ALA A 66 -8.40 -0.08 4.61
CA ALA A 66 -7.81 -1.27 4.00
C ALA A 66 -7.07 -0.94 2.69
N ILE A 67 -6.01 -1.68 2.43
CA ILE A 67 -5.14 -1.50 1.27
C ILE A 67 -5.39 -2.63 0.28
N THR A 68 -5.74 -2.31 -0.96
CA THR A 68 -5.87 -3.30 -2.02
C THR A 68 -4.60 -3.37 -2.85
N LEU A 69 -4.14 -4.59 -3.13
CA LEU A 69 -3.05 -4.87 -4.06
C LEU A 69 -3.60 -5.68 -5.23
N GLU A 70 -3.37 -5.22 -6.44
CA GLU A 70 -3.77 -5.89 -7.67
C GLU A 70 -2.52 -6.30 -8.45
N ARG A 71 -2.58 -7.49 -9.07
CA ARG A 71 -1.53 -7.97 -9.99
C ARG A 71 -2.12 -8.83 -11.08
N GLY A 72 -1.38 -9.01 -12.17
CA GLY A 72 -1.72 -10.00 -13.19
C GLY A 72 -1.75 -11.43 -12.62
N VAL A 73 -2.64 -12.27 -13.13
CA VAL A 73 -2.64 -13.71 -12.85
C VAL A 73 -1.39 -14.33 -13.48
N THR A 74 -0.57 -14.98 -12.66
CA THR A 74 0.68 -15.65 -13.05
C THR A 74 0.83 -16.92 -12.24
N HIS A 75 1.87 -17.73 -12.50
CA HIS A 75 2.21 -18.90 -11.68
C HIS A 75 2.76 -18.57 -10.30
N ASP A 76 2.96 -17.29 -9.99
CA ASP A 76 3.39 -16.88 -8.66
C ASP A 76 2.25 -17.06 -7.64
N THR A 77 2.47 -17.92 -6.65
CA THR A 77 1.47 -18.32 -5.64
C THR A 77 1.46 -17.43 -4.40
N GLU A 78 2.20 -16.33 -4.38
CA GLU A 78 2.39 -15.55 -3.15
C GLU A 78 1.13 -14.89 -2.57
N PHE A 79 0.20 -14.40 -3.40
CA PHE A 79 -1.08 -13.89 -2.91
C PHE A 79 -1.90 -15.01 -2.25
N GLU A 80 -1.99 -16.15 -2.93
CA GLU A 80 -2.72 -17.33 -2.46
C GLU A 80 -2.12 -17.89 -1.16
N LYS A 81 -0.79 -18.06 -1.10
CA LYS A 81 -0.09 -18.52 0.09
C LYS A 81 -0.36 -17.63 1.29
N TRP A 82 -0.39 -16.31 1.11
CA TRP A 82 -0.66 -15.39 2.21
C TRP A 82 -2.13 -15.42 2.62
N ALA A 83 -3.07 -15.42 1.66
CA ALA A 83 -4.50 -15.55 1.93
C ALA A 83 -4.82 -16.84 2.73
N ASN A 84 -4.22 -17.95 2.32
CA ASN A 84 -4.40 -19.25 2.97
C ASN A 84 -3.87 -19.31 4.40
N LYS A 85 -3.02 -18.37 4.83
CA LYS A 85 -2.60 -18.29 6.25
C LYS A 85 -3.73 -17.83 7.17
N VAL A 86 -4.68 -17.04 6.65
CA VAL A 86 -5.83 -16.55 7.42
C VAL A 86 -6.89 -17.65 7.51
N TRP A 87 -7.07 -18.40 6.42
CA TRP A 87 -7.94 -19.56 6.41
C TRP A 87 -7.50 -20.55 5.32
N LEU A 88 -7.11 -21.75 5.71
CA LEU A 88 -6.72 -22.82 4.79
C LEU A 88 -7.89 -23.79 4.61
N GLN A 89 -8.39 -23.89 3.37
CA GLN A 89 -9.38 -24.89 3.00
C GLN A 89 -8.77 -26.31 3.12
N ASN A 90 -9.53 -27.25 3.69
CA ASN A 90 -9.13 -28.65 3.91
C ASN A 90 -7.99 -28.85 4.91
N ALA A 91 -7.72 -27.87 5.76
CA ALA A 91 -6.88 -28.10 6.94
C ALA A 91 -7.60 -29.06 7.92
N GLY A 92 -6.83 -29.87 8.64
CA GLY A 92 -7.37 -30.69 9.72
C GLY A 92 -7.92 -29.80 10.85
N LEU A 93 -8.83 -30.33 11.67
CA LEU A 93 -9.42 -29.62 12.81
C LEU A 93 -8.34 -28.96 13.68
N GLY A 94 -8.41 -27.62 13.80
CA GLY A 94 -7.48 -26.81 14.58
C GLY A 94 -6.20 -26.37 13.87
N SER A 95 -6.10 -26.58 12.55
CA SER A 95 -4.97 -26.15 11.70
C SER A 95 -5.36 -25.19 10.58
N GLU A 96 -6.58 -24.65 10.62
CA GLU A 96 -7.17 -23.82 9.58
C GLU A 96 -6.55 -22.41 9.51
N VAL A 97 -5.92 -21.95 10.58
CA VAL A 97 -5.34 -20.60 10.68
C VAL A 97 -3.88 -20.68 11.12
N SER A 98 -2.99 -20.04 10.38
CA SER A 98 -1.60 -19.91 10.76
C SER A 98 -1.41 -18.73 11.72
N LEU A 99 -1.76 -18.94 12.99
CA LEU A 99 -1.72 -17.90 14.03
C LEU A 99 -0.34 -17.24 14.20
N ARG A 100 0.74 -17.93 13.83
CA ARG A 100 2.12 -17.44 14.00
C ARG A 100 2.47 -16.32 13.01
N ASP A 101 1.98 -16.39 11.78
CA ASP A 101 2.59 -15.65 10.66
C ASP A 101 1.59 -15.23 9.56
N PHE A 102 0.29 -15.20 9.87
CA PHE A 102 -0.72 -14.60 8.98
C PHE A 102 -0.59 -13.07 8.88
N ARG A 103 -0.05 -12.43 9.92
CA ARG A 103 0.32 -11.01 9.92
C ARG A 103 1.77 -10.82 9.50
N LYS A 104 2.03 -9.81 8.67
CA LYS A 104 3.39 -9.37 8.34
C LYS A 104 3.43 -7.91 7.94
N ASP A 105 4.64 -7.35 7.98
CA ASP A 105 4.89 -5.97 7.55
C ASP A 105 5.25 -5.94 6.06
N ILE A 106 4.80 -4.88 5.39
CA ILE A 106 5.09 -4.64 3.97
C ILE A 106 5.70 -3.26 3.78
N ILE A 107 6.47 -3.08 2.71
CA ILE A 107 7.08 -1.81 2.34
C ILE A 107 6.53 -1.41 0.98
N LEU A 108 5.98 -0.20 0.89
CA LEU A 108 5.58 0.44 -0.36
C LEU A 108 6.64 1.49 -0.73
N GLU A 109 7.23 1.33 -1.90
CA GLU A 109 8.30 2.20 -2.41
C GLU A 109 7.79 2.97 -3.64
N LEU A 110 7.97 4.28 -3.64
CA LEU A 110 7.71 5.18 -4.78
C LEU A 110 9.04 5.55 -5.44
N TYR A 111 9.05 5.53 -6.76
CA TYR A 111 10.21 5.82 -7.59
C TYR A 111 9.94 7.01 -8.52
N ASN A 112 10.98 7.79 -8.82
CA ASN A 112 10.90 8.82 -9.86
C ASN A 112 10.97 8.21 -11.27
N GLU A 113 10.85 9.06 -12.28
CA GLU A 113 10.91 8.70 -13.70
C GLU A 113 12.26 8.11 -14.10
N ALA A 114 13.34 8.42 -13.38
CA ALA A 114 14.67 7.82 -13.55
C ALA A 114 14.83 6.45 -12.86
N GLY A 115 13.83 5.99 -12.09
CA GLY A 115 13.88 4.72 -11.37
C GLY A 115 14.68 4.78 -10.07
N GLN A 116 14.87 5.96 -9.49
CA GLN A 116 15.45 6.15 -8.16
C GLN A 116 14.35 6.13 -7.09
N LEU A 117 14.63 5.49 -5.95
CA LEU A 117 13.74 5.47 -4.79
C LEU A 117 13.63 6.88 -4.20
N VAL A 118 12.41 7.41 -4.06
CA VAL A 118 12.17 8.77 -3.58
C VAL A 118 11.38 8.85 -2.29
N ILE A 119 10.46 7.90 -2.07
CA ILE A 119 9.66 7.80 -0.85
C ILE A 119 9.43 6.32 -0.56
N ALA A 120 9.51 5.91 0.70
CA ALA A 120 9.03 4.61 1.13
C ALA A 120 8.11 4.73 2.35
N TYR A 121 7.16 3.80 2.46
CA TYR A 121 6.28 3.62 3.60
C TYR A 121 6.40 2.20 4.13
N LYS A 122 6.57 2.06 5.44
CA LYS A 122 6.47 0.79 6.15
C LYS A 122 5.06 0.65 6.70
N ILE A 123 4.38 -0.43 6.34
CA ILE A 123 2.97 -0.67 6.66
C ILE A 123 2.92 -1.90 7.55
N TYR A 124 2.26 -1.75 8.70
CA TYR A 124 2.42 -2.66 9.82
C TYR A 124 1.28 -3.66 9.95
N ARG A 125 1.66 -4.89 10.32
CA ARG A 125 0.74 -5.96 10.76
C ARG A 125 -0.37 -6.25 9.76
N CYS A 126 0.00 -6.22 8.48
CA CYS A 126 -0.93 -6.48 7.39
C CYS A 126 -1.39 -7.94 7.42
N TRP A 127 -2.66 -8.19 7.12
CA TRP A 127 -3.20 -9.52 6.85
C TRP A 127 -4.29 -9.46 5.79
N VAL A 128 -4.48 -10.57 5.06
CA VAL A 128 -5.41 -10.63 3.93
C VAL A 128 -6.84 -10.84 4.42
N SER A 129 -7.71 -9.84 4.27
CA SER A 129 -9.14 -9.96 4.56
C SER A 129 -9.97 -10.44 3.39
N GLU A 130 -9.46 -10.29 2.17
CA GLU A 130 -10.15 -10.69 0.94
C GLU A 130 -9.11 -11.13 -0.10
N TYR A 131 -9.41 -12.19 -0.85
CA TYR A 131 -8.60 -12.65 -1.96
C TYR A 131 -9.49 -13.03 -3.14
N GLN A 132 -9.26 -12.40 -4.28
CA GLN A 132 -9.84 -12.79 -5.56
C GLN A 132 -8.76 -13.46 -6.40
N ALA A 133 -8.89 -14.77 -6.59
CA ALA A 133 -7.93 -15.57 -7.37
C ALA A 133 -8.05 -15.35 -8.88
N MET A 134 -9.25 -15.02 -9.37
CA MET A 134 -9.55 -14.88 -10.80
C MET A 134 -10.61 -13.79 -11.01
N PRO A 135 -10.49 -12.95 -12.05
CA PRO A 135 -11.57 -12.08 -12.48
C PRO A 135 -12.67 -12.87 -13.19
N ASP A 136 -13.76 -12.17 -13.54
CA ASP A 136 -14.74 -12.73 -14.45
C ASP A 136 -14.08 -13.03 -15.82
N LEU A 137 -14.36 -14.22 -16.35
CA LEU A 137 -13.79 -14.68 -17.61
C LEU A 137 -14.81 -14.49 -18.73
N ASP A 138 -14.50 -13.58 -19.66
CA ASP A 138 -15.29 -13.33 -20.86
C ASP A 138 -14.44 -13.60 -22.11
N ALA A 139 -14.87 -14.57 -22.92
CA ALA A 139 -14.19 -14.96 -24.16
C ALA A 139 -14.20 -13.85 -25.22
N ASN A 140 -15.05 -12.82 -25.09
CA ASN A 140 -15.11 -11.68 -26.00
C ASN A 140 -14.32 -10.46 -25.50
N ALA A 141 -13.83 -10.48 -24.27
CA ALA A 141 -13.06 -9.38 -23.69
C ALA A 141 -11.58 -9.45 -24.07
N ASN A 142 -10.93 -8.30 -24.24
CA ASN A 142 -9.49 -8.18 -24.46
C ASN A 142 -8.83 -7.48 -23.27
N ALA A 143 -8.71 -8.19 -22.15
CA ALA A 143 -8.16 -7.68 -20.90
C ALA A 143 -7.23 -8.70 -20.23
N ILE A 144 -6.28 -8.20 -19.43
CA ILE A 144 -5.40 -9.03 -18.62
C ILE A 144 -6.18 -9.53 -17.41
N ALA A 145 -6.07 -10.82 -17.09
CA ALA A 145 -6.68 -11.34 -15.88
C ALA A 145 -5.97 -10.77 -14.63
N ILE A 146 -6.72 -10.12 -13.74
CA ILE A 146 -6.22 -9.51 -12.51
C ILE A 146 -6.70 -10.30 -11.29
N GLN A 147 -5.76 -10.63 -10.41
CA GLN A 147 -6.02 -11.10 -9.05
C GLN A 147 -5.82 -9.94 -8.07
N HIS A 148 -6.58 -9.92 -6.98
CA HIS A 148 -6.43 -8.90 -5.93
C HIS A 148 -6.44 -9.49 -4.53
N ILE A 149 -5.76 -8.80 -3.63
CA ILE A 149 -5.88 -9.01 -2.18
C ILE A 149 -6.25 -7.70 -1.50
N LYS A 150 -7.11 -7.78 -0.49
CA LYS A 150 -7.41 -6.69 0.43
C LYS A 150 -6.66 -6.93 1.74
N LEU A 151 -5.91 -5.94 2.18
CA LEU A 151 -5.09 -5.98 3.37
C LEU A 151 -5.66 -5.06 4.44
N GLU A 152 -5.98 -5.64 5.60
CA GLU A 152 -6.20 -4.86 6.81
C GLU A 152 -4.85 -4.57 7.46
N ASN A 153 -4.68 -3.36 7.98
CA ASN A 153 -3.41 -2.89 8.54
C ASN A 153 -3.63 -2.13 9.86
N GLU A 154 -2.58 -2.05 10.67
CA GLU A 154 -2.59 -1.35 11.96
C GLU A 154 -1.82 -0.01 11.89
N GLY A 155 -1.63 0.51 10.67
CA GLY A 155 -0.98 1.79 10.39
C GLY A 155 0.29 1.67 9.57
N TRP A 156 0.88 2.83 9.28
CA TRP A 156 2.12 2.95 8.54
C TRP A 156 2.93 4.15 9.01
N GLU A 157 4.21 4.11 8.71
CA GLU A 157 5.12 5.25 8.84
C GLU A 157 5.83 5.50 7.51
N ARG A 158 6.24 6.75 7.29
CA ARG A 158 7.17 7.08 6.22
C ARG A 158 8.57 6.63 6.67
N ASP A 159 9.33 6.04 5.77
CA ASP A 159 10.72 5.72 6.03
C ASP A 159 11.60 6.95 5.84
N ASP A 160 11.99 7.58 6.94
CA ASP A 160 12.82 8.79 6.95
C ASP A 160 14.28 8.52 6.51
N SER A 161 14.69 7.25 6.39
CA SER A 161 16.00 6.92 5.82
C SER A 161 16.06 7.14 4.30
N VAL A 162 14.91 7.19 3.64
CA VAL A 162 14.80 7.51 2.22
C VAL A 162 14.80 9.03 2.04
N THR A 163 15.95 9.55 1.62
CA THR A 163 16.16 10.99 1.36
C THR A 163 15.96 11.32 -0.11
N GLU A 164 15.80 12.60 -0.42
CA GLU A 164 15.68 13.08 -1.81
C GLU A 164 16.96 12.74 -2.60
N PRO A 165 16.89 11.88 -3.64
CA PRO A 165 18.07 11.50 -4.40
C PRO A 165 18.48 12.62 -5.36
N THR A 166 19.78 12.72 -5.68
CA THR A 166 20.24 13.57 -6.78
C THR A 166 19.82 12.98 -8.12
N GLU A 167 19.09 13.76 -8.93
CA GLU A 167 18.61 13.32 -10.23
C GLU A 167 19.75 13.21 -11.26
N PRO A 168 19.73 12.17 -12.12
CA PRO A 168 20.76 12.00 -13.14
C PRO A 168 20.61 13.02 -14.26
N SER A 169 21.75 13.42 -14.84
CA SER A 169 21.83 14.22 -16.06
C SER A 169 22.57 13.42 -17.15
N PHE A 170 22.08 13.49 -18.39
CA PHE A 170 22.72 12.85 -19.53
C PHE A 170 23.44 13.90 -20.39
N THR A 171 24.68 13.62 -20.75
CA THR A 171 25.51 14.46 -21.65
C THR A 171 25.62 13.87 -23.07
N ILE A 172 24.98 12.73 -23.32
CA ILE A 172 25.04 12.03 -24.60
C ILE A 172 24.03 12.67 -25.57
N PRO A 173 24.45 13.14 -26.76
CA PRO A 173 23.53 13.65 -27.76
C PRO A 173 22.55 12.54 -28.18
N ALA A 174 21.27 12.89 -28.34
CA ALA A 174 20.24 11.97 -28.78
C ALA A 174 20.67 11.28 -30.09
N THR A 175 20.54 9.96 -30.13
CA THR A 175 20.68 9.15 -31.35
C THR A 175 19.33 8.92 -31.97
#